data_AF-A0A1M7YDQ6-F1
#
_entry.id   AF-A0A1M7YDQ6-F1
#
_cell.length_a   1.000
_cell.length_b   1.000
_cell.length_c   1.000
_cell.angle_alpha   90.00
_cell.angle_beta   90.00
_cell.angle_gamma   90.00
#
_symmetry.space_group_name_H-M   'P 1'
#
loop_
_entity.id
_entity.type
_entity.pdbx_description
1 polymer ?
#
loop_
_entity_poly.entity_id
_entity_poly.type
_entity_poly.pdbx_seq_one_letter_code
_entity_poly.pdbx_strand_id
1 'polypeptide(L)'
;MNAGTTHDYLVRLRDVILQERECAKQLDLEGMASATYEKEQLLQVLAHVKLIDDKDKPLAAEIRHENRRNAFLFKSALGWIRDTMEFFGRKTVSSTYSASAYQVAAQVNGRLISGKV
;
A
#
# COMPACT_ATOMS: atom_id res chain seq x y z
N MET A 1 23.36 6.99 -24.05
CA MET A 1 22.51 7.11 -22.85
C MET A 1 23.09 8.25 -22.03
N ASN A 2 22.46 9.43 -22.10
CA ASN A 2 22.99 10.62 -21.41
C ASN A 2 22.97 10.35 -19.90
N ALA A 3 24.13 10.52 -19.26
CA ALA A 3 24.26 10.43 -17.83
C ALA A 3 23.35 11.49 -17.19
N GLY A 4 22.13 11.10 -16.82
CA GLY A 4 21.24 11.95 -16.03
C GLY A 4 21.99 12.37 -14.78
N THR A 5 21.91 13.66 -14.45
CA THR A 5 22.53 14.17 -13.23
C THR A 5 21.79 13.62 -12.01
N THR A 6 22.42 13.58 -10.84
CA THR A 6 21.77 13.18 -9.58
C THR A 6 20.43 13.90 -9.36
N HIS A 7 20.36 15.17 -9.78
CA HIS A 7 19.15 15.99 -9.76
C HIS A 7 18.01 15.36 -10.57
N ASP A 8 18.28 14.91 -11.80
CA ASP A 8 17.26 14.34 -12.68
C ASP A 8 16.65 13.06 -12.08
N TYR A 9 17.48 12.23 -11.43
CA TYR A 9 17.01 11.04 -10.72
C TYR A 9 16.16 11.40 -9.49
N LEU A 10 16.49 12.47 -8.77
CA LEU A 10 15.68 12.94 -7.63
C LEU A 10 14.34 13.52 -8.10
N VAL A 11 14.32 14.28 -9.19
CA VAL A 11 13.08 14.78 -9.79
C VAL A 11 12.21 13.61 -10.23
N ARG A 12 12.79 12.61 -10.90
CA ARG A 12 12.05 11.41 -11.31
C ARG A 12 11.51 10.63 -10.12
N LEU A 13 12.29 10.48 -9.05
CA LEU A 13 11.86 9.82 -7.82
C LEU A 13 10.66 10.53 -7.18
N ARG A 14 10.65 11.86 -7.16
CA ARG A 14 9.51 12.65 -6.69
C ARG A 14 8.26 12.37 -7.52
N ASP A 15 8.39 12.40 -8.85
CA ASP A 15 7.25 12.18 -9.75
C ASP A 15 6.66 10.77 -9.57
N VAL A 16 7.51 9.75 -9.42
CA VAL A 16 7.09 8.37 -9.16
C VAL A 16 6.36 8.24 -7.82
N ILE A 17 6.79 8.95 -6.77
CA ILE A 17 6.11 8.97 -5.47
C ILE A 17 4.74 9.66 -5.56
N LEU A 18 4.61 10.71 -6.39
CA LEU A 18 3.32 11.34 -6.64
C LEU A 18 2.39 10.44 -7.46
N GLN A 19 2.93 9.74 -8.45
CA GLN A 19 2.18 8.75 -9.25
C GLN A 19 1.71 7.58 -8.37
N GLU A 20 2.57 7.06 -7.50
CA GLU A 20 2.23 6.01 -6.52
C GLU A 20 1.00 6.42 -5.69
N ARG A 21 0.90 7.70 -5.30
CA ARG A 21 -0.27 8.22 -4.57
C ARG A 21 -1.53 8.24 -5.43
N GLU A 22 -1.45 8.70 -6.67
CA GLU A 22 -2.63 8.76 -7.54
C GLU A 22 -3.15 7.35 -7.87
N CYS A 23 -2.26 6.41 -8.16
CA CYS A 23 -2.63 4.99 -8.31
C CYS A 23 -3.27 4.43 -7.03
N ALA A 24 -2.73 4.79 -5.86
CA ALA A 24 -3.31 4.38 -4.56
C ALA A 24 -4.72 4.90 -4.33
N LYS A 25 -5.01 6.15 -4.72
CA LYS A 25 -6.35 6.74 -4.64
C LYS A 25 -7.34 6.04 -5.57
N GLN A 26 -6.88 5.61 -6.75
CA GLN A 26 -7.69 4.92 -7.75
C GLN A 26 -7.82 3.41 -7.49
N LEU A 27 -7.12 2.87 -6.48
CA LEU A 27 -6.98 1.43 -6.24
C LEU A 27 -6.42 0.66 -7.44
N ASP A 28 -5.59 1.33 -8.25
CA ASP A 28 -4.90 0.73 -9.39
C ASP A 28 -3.69 -0.09 -8.90
N LEU A 29 -3.92 -1.39 -8.69
CA LEU A 29 -2.92 -2.32 -8.18
C LEU A 29 -1.74 -2.51 -9.16
N GLU A 30 -2.00 -2.48 -10.46
CA GLU A 30 -0.97 -2.63 -11.49
C GLU A 30 -0.09 -1.38 -11.57
N GLY A 31 -0.71 -0.20 -11.59
CA GLY A 31 -0.01 1.08 -11.54
C GLY A 31 0.83 1.25 -10.27
N MET A 32 0.32 0.81 -9.11
CA MET A 32 1.10 0.81 -7.86
C MET A 32 2.29 -0.14 -7.91
N ALA A 33 2.13 -1.35 -8.46
CA ALA A 33 3.23 -2.30 -8.60
C ALA A 33 4.33 -1.76 -9.54
N SER A 34 3.92 -1.16 -10.67
CA SER A 34 4.84 -0.54 -11.61
C SER A 34 5.59 0.65 -10.99
N ALA A 35 4.89 1.54 -10.28
CA ALA A 35 5.51 2.67 -9.59
C ALA A 35 6.47 2.22 -8.47
N THR A 36 6.16 1.13 -7.77
CA THR A 36 7.03 0.55 -6.75
C THR A 36 8.33 0.02 -7.37
N TYR A 37 8.21 -0.69 -8.50
CA TYR A 37 9.37 -1.19 -9.24
C TYR A 37 10.27 -0.07 -9.77
N GLU A 38 9.69 0.98 -10.37
CA GLU A 38 10.45 2.16 -10.82
C GLU A 38 11.14 2.86 -9.65
N LYS A 39 10.45 2.98 -8.49
CA LYS A 39 11.03 3.53 -7.26
C LYS A 39 12.24 2.72 -6.78
N GLU A 40 12.16 1.40 -6.80
CA GLU A 40 13.28 0.53 -6.40
C GLU A 40 14.50 0.69 -7.32
N GLN A 41 14.28 0.75 -8.64
CA GLN A 41 15.36 0.99 -9.60
C GLN A 41 16.04 2.34 -9.37
N LEU A 42 15.26 3.41 -9.17
CA LEU A 42 15.79 4.74 -8.89
C LEU A 42 16.56 4.77 -7.56
N LEU A 43 16.07 4.07 -6.53
CA LEU A 43 16.77 3.96 -5.25
C LEU A 43 18.10 3.20 -5.38
N GLN A 44 18.19 2.16 -6.22
CA GLN A 44 19.45 1.47 -6.46
C GLN A 44 20.48 2.39 -7.13
N VAL A 45 20.07 3.17 -8.13
CA VAL A 45 20.95 4.15 -8.79
C VAL A 45 21.39 5.23 -7.80
N LEU A 46 20.46 5.76 -7.00
CA LEU A 46 20.74 6.79 -6.00
C LEU A 46 21.54 6.28 -4.79
N ALA A 47 21.51 4.98 -4.47
CA ALA A 47 22.27 4.40 -3.37
C ALA A 47 23.80 4.52 -3.56
N HIS A 48 24.25 4.64 -4.81
CA HIS A 48 25.67 4.86 -5.13
C HIS A 48 26.12 6.31 -4.96
N VAL A 49 25.17 7.25 -4.81
CA VAL A 49 25.44 8.68 -4.66
C VAL A 49 25.67 9.01 -3.17
N LYS A 50 26.94 9.23 -2.79
CA LYS A 50 27.32 9.56 -1.40
C LYS A 50 27.14 11.03 -1.02
N LEU A 51 27.08 11.94 -2.00
CA LEU A 51 26.99 13.37 -1.79
C LEU A 51 25.86 13.95 -2.64
N ILE A 52 24.86 14.51 -1.95
CA ILE A 52 23.78 15.28 -2.55
C ILE A 52 24.21 16.74 -2.52
N ASP A 53 24.07 17.45 -3.65
CA ASP A 53 24.36 18.89 -3.73
C ASP A 53 23.42 19.66 -2.77
N ASP A 54 23.92 20.75 -2.20
CA ASP A 54 23.13 21.62 -1.31
C ASP A 54 21.86 22.14 -1.98
N LYS A 55 21.87 22.28 -3.31
CA LYS A 55 20.71 22.67 -4.12
C LYS A 55 19.59 21.61 -4.15
N ASP A 56 19.94 20.35 -3.94
CA ASP A 56 19.02 19.21 -4.02
C ASP A 56 18.48 18.78 -2.65
N LYS A 57 19.05 19.31 -1.56
CA LYS A 57 18.55 19.12 -0.19
C LYS A 57 17.05 19.43 -0.01
N PRO A 58 16.49 20.56 -0.52
CA PRO A 58 15.05 20.82 -0.40
C PRO A 58 14.21 19.76 -1.13
N LEU A 59 14.65 19.32 -2.31
CA LEU A 59 13.97 18.28 -3.09
C LEU A 59 13.98 16.93 -2.35
N ALA A 60 15.12 16.56 -1.76
CA ALA A 60 15.22 15.35 -0.94
C ALA A 60 14.33 15.41 0.32
N ALA A 61 14.17 16.59 0.92
CA ALA A 61 13.26 16.79 2.05
C ALA A 61 11.79 16.62 1.63
N GLU A 62 11.41 17.17 0.47
CA GLU A 62 10.07 17.00 -0.11
C GLU A 62 9.77 15.52 -0.39
N ILE A 63 10.70 14.81 -1.06
CA ILE A 63 10.59 13.36 -1.32
C ILE A 63 10.34 12.56 -0.04
N ARG A 64 11.07 12.86 1.04
CA ARG A 64 10.88 12.19 2.35
C ARG A 64 9.50 12.49 2.93
N HIS A 65 9.04 13.73 2.85
CA HIS A 65 7.73 14.12 3.33
C HIS A 65 6.62 13.40 2.57
N GLU A 66 6.69 13.39 1.23
CA GLU A 66 5.69 12.76 0.38
C GLU A 66 5.67 11.23 0.56
N ASN A 67 6.84 10.59 0.68
CA ASN A 67 6.92 9.16 0.95
C ASN A 67 6.34 8.79 2.33
N ARG A 68 6.59 9.61 3.35
CA ARG A 68 5.97 9.41 4.69
C ARG A 68 4.45 9.52 4.61
N ARG A 69 3.94 10.47 3.83
CA ARG A 69 2.51 10.66 3.62
C ARG A 69 1.88 9.47 2.89
N ASN A 70 2.54 8.94 1.86
CA ASN A 70 2.10 7.74 1.16
C ASN A 70 2.09 6.52 2.09
N ALA A 71 3.14 6.33 2.90
CA ALA A 71 3.18 5.26 3.90
C ALA A 71 2.02 5.34 4.91
N PHE A 72 1.65 6.54 5.35
CA PHE A 72 0.48 6.74 6.20
C PHE A 72 -0.82 6.36 5.47
N LEU A 73 -1.00 6.81 4.23
CA LEU A 73 -2.16 6.46 3.41
C LEU A 73 -2.32 4.93 3.28
N PHE A 74 -1.23 4.22 2.95
CA PHE A 74 -1.24 2.76 2.83
C PHE A 74 -1.55 2.08 4.15
N LYS A 75 -0.96 2.54 5.25
CA LYS A 75 -1.23 2.00 6.59
C LYS A 75 -2.71 2.17 6.95
N SER A 76 -3.28 3.35 6.72
CA SER A 76 -4.69 3.63 6.99
C SER A 76 -5.60 2.79 6.10
N ALA A 77 -5.30 2.67 4.81
CA ALA A 77 -6.07 1.85 3.88
C ALA A 77 -6.06 0.36 4.27
N LEU A 78 -4.89 -0.19 4.62
CA LEU A 78 -4.76 -1.57 5.11
C LEU A 78 -5.48 -1.81 6.44
N GLY A 79 -5.47 -0.80 7.33
CA GLY A 79 -6.26 -0.83 8.56
C GLY A 79 -7.76 -0.93 8.25
N TRP A 80 -8.26 -0.06 7.38
CA TRP A 80 -9.66 -0.06 6.96
C TRP A 80 -10.08 -1.38 6.29
N ILE A 81 -9.23 -1.96 5.42
CA ILE A 81 -9.48 -3.28 4.82
C ILE A 81 -9.58 -4.37 5.89
N ARG A 82 -8.68 -4.36 6.87
CA ARG A 82 -8.67 -5.33 7.97
C ARG A 82 -9.93 -5.23 8.84
N ASP A 83 -10.32 -4.03 9.21
CA ASP A 83 -11.54 -3.76 10.00
C ASP A 83 -12.78 -4.23 9.23
N THR A 84 -12.80 -3.99 7.92
CA THR A 84 -13.87 -4.44 7.03
C THR A 84 -13.94 -5.97 6.96
N MET A 85 -12.81 -6.67 6.85
CA MET A 85 -12.76 -8.14 6.89
C MET A 85 -13.24 -8.69 8.24
N GLU A 86 -12.85 -8.07 9.35
CA GLU A 86 -13.31 -8.49 10.69
C GLU A 86 -14.83 -8.33 10.83
N PHE A 87 -15.38 -7.23 10.32
CA PHE A 87 -16.83 -7.00 10.29
C PHE A 87 -17.59 -8.09 9.51
N PHE A 88 -17.09 -8.49 8.33
CA PHE A 88 -17.68 -9.60 7.58
C PHE A 88 -17.56 -10.93 8.34
N GLY A 89 -16.41 -11.20 8.97
CA GLY A 89 -16.22 -12.38 9.81
C GLY A 89 -17.24 -12.47 10.95
N ARG A 90 -17.54 -11.36 11.62
CA ARG A 90 -18.53 -11.29 12.72
C ARG A 90 -19.97 -11.50 12.26
N LYS A 91 -20.35 -11.04 11.06
CA LYS A 91 -21.72 -11.20 10.53
C LYS A 91 -22.02 -12.58 9.94
N THR A 92 -21.02 -13.44 9.74
CA THR A 92 -21.20 -14.75 9.08
C THR A 92 -21.64 -15.85 10.05
N VAL A 93 -21.57 -15.63 11.36
CA VAL A 93 -22.18 -16.52 12.37
C VAL A 93 -23.60 -16.03 12.71
N SER A 94 -24.58 -16.48 11.94
CA SER A 94 -25.97 -16.45 12.40
C SER A 94 -26.09 -17.34 13.63
N SER A 95 -26.42 -16.77 14.80
CA SER A 95 -26.74 -17.55 15.99
C SER A 95 -28.01 -18.37 15.71
N THR A 96 -27.88 -19.68 15.60
CA THR A 96 -29.05 -20.57 15.48
C THR A 96 -29.42 -21.05 16.88
N TYR A 97 -30.71 -21.06 17.19
CA TYR A 97 -31.23 -21.65 18.43
C TYR A 97 -31.26 -23.17 18.29
N SER A 98 -30.74 -23.90 19.29
CA SER A 98 -30.90 -25.35 19.35
C SER A 98 -32.35 -25.71 19.71
N ALA A 99 -32.75 -26.97 19.46
CA ALA A 99 -34.07 -27.49 19.86
C ALA A 99 -34.34 -27.41 21.38
N SER A 100 -33.32 -27.12 22.19
CA SER A 100 -33.37 -26.93 23.64
C SER A 100 -33.23 -25.46 24.08
N ALA A 101 -33.40 -24.50 23.16
CA ALA A 101 -33.46 -23.06 23.41
C ALA A 101 -32.19 -22.40 23.99
N TYR A 102 -31.02 -23.04 23.87
CA TYR A 102 -29.74 -22.40 24.16
C TYR A 102 -29.09 -21.88 22.86
N GLN A 103 -28.39 -20.75 22.94
CA GLN A 103 -27.61 -20.22 21.82
C GLN A 103 -26.38 -21.11 21.60
N VAL A 104 -26.26 -21.71 20.42
CA VAL A 104 -25.07 -22.44 20.00
C VAL A 104 -24.47 -21.69 18.82
N ALA A 105 -23.16 -21.40 18.87
CA ALA A 105 -22.46 -20.82 17.74
C ALA A 105 -22.51 -21.80 16.56
N ALA A 106 -23.15 -21.41 15.47
CA ALA A 106 -23.24 -22.23 14.27
C ALA A 106 -21.82 -22.45 13.70
N GLN A 107 -21.27 -23.65 13.84
CA GLN A 107 -20.02 -24.05 13.19
C GLN A 107 -20.21 -24.31 11.69
N VAL A 108 -20.74 -23.34 10.94
CA VAL A 108 -20.71 -23.38 9.48
C VAL A 108 -19.63 -22.41 9.01
N ASN A 109 -18.39 -22.85 9.17
CA ASN A 109 -17.21 -22.18 8.62
C ASN A 109 -17.38 -22.02 7.10
N GLY A 110 -17.59 -20.78 6.64
CA GLY A 110 -16.98 -20.13 5.45
C GLY A 110 -16.72 -20.91 4.15
N ARG A 111 -17.30 -22.09 3.92
CA ARG A 111 -16.89 -23.01 2.85
C ARG A 111 -17.35 -22.55 1.45
N LEU A 112 -18.31 -21.63 1.38
CA LEU A 112 -18.76 -21.03 0.12
C LEU A 112 -17.82 -19.97 -0.45
N ILE A 113 -16.94 -19.37 0.38
CA ILE A 113 -16.00 -18.32 -0.07
C ILE A 113 -14.59 -18.89 -0.34
N SER A 114 -14.31 -20.10 0.16
CA SER A 114 -13.03 -20.79 0.01
C SER A 114 -12.87 -21.56 -1.31
N GLY A 115 -13.87 -21.57 -2.20
CA GLY A 115 -13.75 -22.14 -3.55
C GLY A 115 -13.39 -23.64 -3.64
N LYS A 116 -13.51 -24.40 -2.54
CA LYS A 116 -13.38 -25.86 -2.56
C LYS A 116 -14.74 -26.48 -2.23
N VAL A 117 -15.41 -26.93 -3.29
CA VAL A 117 -16.49 -27.91 -3.20
C VAL A 117 -15.86 -29.24 -2.77
#